data_AF-A0A963UZG1-F1
#
_entry.id   AF-A0A963UZG1-F1
#
_cell.length_a   1.000
_cell.length_b   1.000
_cell.length_c   1.000
_cell.angle_alpha   90.00
_cell.angle_beta   90.00
_cell.angle_gamma   90.00
#
_symmetry.space_group_name_H-M   'P 1'
#
loop_
_entity.id
_entity.type
_entity.pdbx_description
1 polymer ?
#
loop_
_entity_poly.entity_id
_entity_poly.type
_entity_poly.pdbx_seq_one_letter_code
_entity_poly.pdbx_strand_id
1 'polypeptide(L)' 'MLGQISFDEIAASLLVCLLLRETLIFFLPDHIAGPGGWLVDTGAEEEY' A
#
# COMPACT_ATOMS: atom_id res chain seq x y z
N MET A 1 26.05 -15.90 9.02
CA MET A 1 26.31 -14.45 9.16
C MET A 1 25.01 -13.75 8.84
N LEU A 2 24.32 -13.18 9.84
CA LEU A 2 23.26 -12.19 9.56
C LEU A 2 24.00 -10.91 9.20
N GLY A 3 23.83 -10.42 7.97
CA GLY A 3 24.44 -9.18 7.50
C GLY A 3 24.10 -8.02 8.44
N GLN A 4 25.08 -7.19 8.75
CA GLN A 4 24.88 -6.01 9.57
C GLN A 4 24.10 -4.99 8.75
N ILE A 5 22.80 -4.83 9.04
CA ILE A 5 21.96 -3.84 8.35
C ILE A 5 22.46 -2.45 8.73
N SER A 6 22.83 -1.67 7.73
CA SER A 6 23.24 -0.28 7.91
C SER A 6 22.04 0.64 8.11
N PHE A 7 22.28 1.80 8.75
CA PHE A 7 21.22 2.79 8.93
C PHE A 7 20.64 3.28 7.60
N ASP A 8 21.49 3.43 6.58
CA ASP A 8 21.08 3.89 5.25
C ASP A 8 20.12 2.88 4.58
N GLU A 9 20.36 1.58 4.74
CA GLU A 9 19.43 0.54 4.24
C GLU A 9 18.06 0.63 4.93
N ILE A 10 18.02 0.94 6.22
CA ILE A 10 16.76 1.15 6.95
C ILE A 10 16.07 2.42 6.44
N ALA A 11 16.81 3.52 6.27
CA ALA A 11 16.26 4.77 5.75
C ALA A 11 15.73 4.63 4.31
N ALA A 12 16.47 3.94 3.45
CA ALA A 12 16.09 3.66 2.07
C ALA A 12 14.86 2.76 1.99
N SER A 13 14.80 1.70 2.81
CA SER A 13 13.62 0.82 2.85
C SER A 13 12.37 1.57 3.34
N LEU A 14 12.51 2.43 4.36
CA LEU A 14 11.43 3.31 4.80
C LEU A 14 10.98 4.24 3.66
N LEU A 15 11.92 4.86 2.94
CA LEU A 15 11.62 5.72 1.80
C LEU A 15 10.85 4.96 0.71
N VAL A 16 11.29 3.75 0.38
CA VAL A 16 10.62 2.87 -0.60
C VAL A 16 9.19 2.54 -0.14
N CYS A 17 8.99 2.22 1.13
CA CYS A 17 7.65 1.99 1.68
C CYS A 17 6.73 3.21 1.54
N LEU A 18 7.26 4.41 1.81
CA LEU A 18 6.51 5.66 1.67
C LEU A 18 6.14 5.94 0.20
N LEU A 19 7.08 5.73 -0.72
CA LEU A 19 6.83 5.90 -2.16
C LEU A 19 5.81 4.89 -2.68
N LEU A 20 5.90 3.63 -2.26
CA LEU A 20 4.90 2.60 -2.59
C LEU A 20 3.52 2.98 -2.08
N ARG A 21 3.42 3.44 -0.82
CA ARG A 21 2.16 3.90 -0.23
C ARG A 21 1.54 5.02 -1.06
N GLU A 22 2.32 6.03 -1.42
CA GLU A 22 1.81 7.17 -2.20
C GLU A 22 1.39 6.75 -3.61
N THR A 23 2.18 5.88 -4.25
CA THR A 23 1.87 5.32 -5.56
C THR A 23 0.56 4.54 -5.53
N LEU A 24 0.34 3.72 -4.49
CA LEU A 24 -0.90 2.97 -4.33
C LEU A 24 -2.09 3.91 -4.10
N ILE A 25 -1.97 4.97 -3.31
CA ILE A 25 -3.07 5.93 -3.11
C ILE A 25 -3.48 6.59 -4.42
N PHE A 26 -2.52 6.96 -5.27
CA PHE A 26 -2.80 7.72 -6.48
C PHE A 26 -3.18 6.85 -7.69
N PHE A 27 -2.54 5.70 -7.85
CA PHE A 27 -2.65 4.87 -9.06
C PHE A 27 -3.46 3.60 -8.88
N LEU A 28 -3.80 3.19 -7.66
CA LEU A 28 -4.57 1.96 -7.46
C LEU A 28 -6.01 2.19 -7.97
N PRO A 29 -6.47 1.41 -8.95
CA PRO A 29 -7.78 1.62 -9.56
C PRO A 29 -8.93 1.12 -8.67
N ASP A 30 -10.09 1.73 -8.82
CA ASP A 30 -11.28 1.46 -7.99
C ASP A 30 -11.78 0.01 -8.06
N HIS A 31 -11.63 -0.66 -9.21
CA HIS A 31 -12.00 -2.09 -9.32
C HIS A 31 -11.09 -3.01 -8.48
N ILE A 32 -9.94 -2.51 -8.02
CA ILE A 32 -9.08 -3.19 -7.06
C ILE A 32 -9.40 -2.70 -5.64
N ALA A 33 -9.46 -1.39 -5.41
CA ALA A 33 -9.67 -0.80 -4.08
C ALA A 33 -10.64 0.38 -4.11
N GLY A 34 -11.94 0.09 -4.15
CA GLY A 34 -13.04 1.04 -4.28
C GLY A 34 -14.38 0.34 -4.09
N PRO A 35 -15.54 0.97 -4.38
CA PRO A 35 -16.84 0.32 -4.26
C PRO A 35 -16.96 -0.89 -5.20
N GLY A 36 -17.15 -2.09 -4.64
CA GLY A 36 -17.11 -3.35 -5.38
C GLY A 36 -15.71 -3.81 -5.78
N GLY A 37 -14.66 -3.27 -5.15
CA GLY A 37 -13.26 -3.60 -5.43
C GLY A 37 -12.87 -5.01 -4.97
N TRP A 38 -12.04 -5.72 -5.74
CA TRP A 38 -11.65 -7.10 -5.43
C TRP A 38 -10.69 -7.24 -4.22
N LEU A 39 -9.79 -6.27 -4.01
CA LEU A 39 -8.81 -6.30 -2.92
C LEU A 39 -9.38 -5.65 -1.65
N VAL A 40 -9.93 -4.45 -1.79
CA VAL A 40 -10.60 -3.70 -0.70
C VAL A 40 -11.90 -3.15 -1.24
N ASP A 41 -13.02 -3.71 -0.78
CA ASP A 41 -14.33 -3.15 -1.08
C ASP A 41 -14.65 -2.03 -0.09
N THR A 42 -14.85 -0.82 -0.61
CA THR A 42 -15.25 0.35 0.17
C THR A 42 -16.71 0.75 -0.06
N GLY A 43 -17.48 -0.07 -0.77
CA GLY A 43 -18.91 0.10 -0.92
C GLY A 43 -19.57 -0.04 0.44
N ALA A 44 -20.52 0.85 0.75
CA ALA A 44 -21.41 0.56 1.85
C ALA A 44 -22.17 -0.71 1.47
N GLU A 45 -22.02 -1.79 2.25
CA GLU A 45 -22.95 -2.91 2.17
C GLU A 45 -24.34 -2.28 2.33
N GLU A 46 -25.20 -2.39 1.31
CA GLU A 46 -26.57 -1.96 1.42
C GLU A 46 -27.20 -2.77 2.57
N GLU A 47 -27.28 -2.17 3.75
CA GLU A 47 -28.06 -2.68 4.88
C GLU A 47 -29.53 -2.69 4.41
N TYR A 48 -29.96 -3.85 3.93
CA TYR A 48 -31.36 -4.18 3.65
C TYR A 48 -32.15 -4.36 4.93
#